data_AF-A0A2E2XJT2-F1
#
_entry.id   AF-A0A2E2XJT2-F1
#
_cell.length_a   1.000
_cell.length_b   1.000
_cell.length_c   1.000
_cell.angle_alpha   90.00
_cell.angle_beta   90.00
_cell.angle_gamma   90.00
#
_symmetry.space_group_name_H-M   'P 1'
#
loop_
_entity.id
_entity.type
_entity.pdbx_description
1 polymer ?
#
loop_
_entity_poly.entity_id
_entity_poly.type
_entity_poly.pdbx_seq_one_letter_code
_entity_poly.pdbx_strand_id
1 'polypeptide(L)'
;MTDEAIFRLADIAGKGQADFQRDYKDVDPVVGIMRSLRDSGFAADAMTIDCLQSGKRIICILHDSTPEVVDYQFSYRDKDPAATFEKIALEELNASQFYAWMKDYFIGAEPS
;
A
#
# COMPACT_ATOMS: atom_id res chain seq x y z
N MET A 1 -7.14 -3.59 -17.13
CA MET A 1 -7.23 -4.51 -15.97
C MET A 1 -8.68 -4.54 -15.52
N THR A 2 -9.21 -5.68 -15.07
CA THR A 2 -10.49 -5.68 -14.34
C THR A 2 -10.25 -5.13 -12.94
N ASP A 3 -11.17 -4.33 -12.40
CA ASP A 3 -11.11 -3.77 -11.02
C ASP A 3 -10.80 -4.83 -9.93
N GLU A 4 -10.97 -6.10 -10.26
CA GLU A 4 -10.73 -7.27 -9.40
C GLU A 4 -9.32 -7.32 -8.79
N ALA A 5 -8.27 -6.93 -9.51
CA ALA A 5 -6.89 -7.04 -9.00
C ALA A 5 -6.61 -6.05 -7.85
N ILE A 6 -7.02 -4.78 -8.00
CA ILE A 6 -6.84 -3.77 -6.95
C ILE A 6 -7.71 -4.06 -5.73
N PHE A 7 -8.93 -4.59 -5.93
CA PHE A 7 -9.78 -5.02 -4.83
C PHE A 7 -9.22 -6.24 -4.09
N ARG A 8 -8.65 -7.21 -4.82
CA ARG A 8 -7.96 -8.35 -4.21
C ARG A 8 -6.77 -7.88 -3.37
N LEU A 9 -5.97 -6.95 -3.90
CA LEU A 9 -4.87 -6.36 -3.17
C LEU A 9 -5.34 -5.65 -1.88
N ALA A 10 -6.41 -4.86 -1.98
CA ALA A 10 -7.02 -4.18 -0.84
C ALA A 10 -7.59 -5.13 0.21
N ASP A 11 -8.19 -6.26 -0.19
CA ASP A 11 -8.66 -7.29 0.75
C ASP A 11 -7.50 -7.93 1.51
N ILE A 12 -6.40 -8.23 0.82
CA ILE A 12 -5.17 -8.77 1.44
C ILE A 12 -4.57 -7.75 2.41
N ALA A 13 -4.46 -6.49 1.99
CA ALA A 13 -3.96 -5.41 2.84
C ALA A 13 -4.86 -5.18 4.06
N GLY A 14 -6.19 -5.23 3.89
CA GLY A 14 -7.17 -5.10 4.96
C GLY A 14 -7.04 -6.21 6.01
N LYS A 15 -6.74 -7.45 5.60
CA LYS A 15 -6.45 -8.54 6.55
C LYS A 15 -5.17 -8.26 7.35
N GLY A 16 -4.09 -7.86 6.68
CA GLY A 16 -2.85 -7.46 7.35
C GLY A 16 -3.07 -6.28 8.31
N GLN A 17 -3.88 -5.30 7.92
CA GLN A 17 -4.27 -4.15 8.73
C GLN A 17 -5.06 -4.56 9.96
N ALA A 18 -6.03 -5.45 9.84
CA ALA A 18 -6.79 -5.95 10.98
C ALA A 18 -5.90 -6.71 11.99
N ASP A 19 -4.96 -7.50 11.50
CA ASP A 19 -3.97 -8.18 12.36
C ASP A 19 -3.03 -7.18 13.04
N PHE A 20 -2.56 -6.17 12.30
CA PHE A 20 -1.72 -5.10 12.84
C PHE A 20 -2.45 -4.27 13.91
N GLN A 21 -3.69 -3.88 13.65
CA GLN A 21 -4.52 -3.09 14.58
C GLN A 21 -4.77 -3.82 15.90
N ARG A 22 -4.87 -5.15 15.86
CA ARG A 22 -5.03 -5.98 17.06
C ARG A 22 -3.80 -5.91 17.97
N ASP A 23 -2.61 -5.87 17.38
CA ASP A 23 -1.33 -5.85 18.10
C ASP A 23 -0.91 -4.42 18.50
N TYR A 24 -1.22 -3.43 17.66
CA TYR A 24 -0.85 -2.02 17.82
C TYR A 24 -2.10 -1.13 17.88
N LYS A 25 -2.87 -1.25 18.97
CA LYS A 25 -4.17 -0.57 19.13
C LYS A 25 -4.12 0.94 18.98
N ASP A 26 -3.00 1.54 19.36
CA ASP A 26 -2.82 2.97 19.31
C ASP A 26 -2.40 3.47 17.94
N VAL A 27 -2.12 2.58 16.97
CA VAL A 27 -1.76 2.95 15.59
C VAL A 27 -2.89 2.57 14.67
N ASP A 28 -3.48 3.56 13.99
CA ASP A 28 -4.67 3.41 13.14
C ASP A 28 -4.31 3.59 11.65
N PRO A 29 -3.80 2.54 10.99
CA PRO A 29 -3.57 2.57 9.56
C PRO A 29 -4.86 2.35 8.78
N VAL A 30 -5.12 3.21 7.80
CA VAL A 30 -6.31 3.20 6.96
C VAL A 30 -5.96 2.75 5.54
N VAL A 31 -6.57 1.66 5.07
CA VAL A 31 -6.44 1.21 3.68
C VAL A 31 -7.40 1.99 2.78
N GLY A 32 -6.91 2.53 1.67
CA GLY A 32 -7.69 3.26 0.69
C GLY A 32 -7.35 2.85 -0.74
N ILE A 33 -8.31 2.96 -1.65
CA ILE A 33 -8.09 2.76 -3.09
C ILE A 33 -8.16 4.13 -3.78
N MET A 34 -7.13 4.46 -4.55
CA MET A 34 -7.05 5.67 -5.36
C MET A 34 -7.23 5.32 -6.83
N ARG A 35 -8.37 5.71 -7.39
CA ARG A 35 -8.70 5.56 -8.82
C ARG A 35 -8.36 6.80 -9.66
N SER A 36 -7.91 7.87 -9.01
CA SER A 36 -7.62 9.15 -9.67
C SER A 36 -6.54 9.06 -10.75
N LEU A 37 -5.68 8.03 -10.72
CA LEU A 37 -4.68 7.77 -11.77
C LEU A 37 -5.35 7.47 -13.11
N ARG A 38 -6.35 6.58 -13.10
CA ARG A 38 -7.16 6.24 -14.27
C ARG A 38 -7.96 7.43 -14.79
N ASP A 39 -8.53 8.20 -13.87
CA ASP A 39 -9.25 9.44 -14.21
C ASP A 39 -8.33 10.52 -14.80
N SER A 40 -7.03 10.49 -14.45
CA SER A 40 -5.99 11.40 -14.94
C SER A 40 -5.28 10.90 -16.20
N GLY A 41 -5.76 9.80 -16.81
CA GLY A 41 -5.24 9.25 -18.06
C GLY A 41 -4.10 8.23 -17.93
N PHE A 42 -3.73 7.84 -16.70
CA PHE A 42 -2.78 6.75 -16.48
C PHE A 42 -3.50 5.40 -16.46
N ALA A 43 -3.00 4.41 -17.19
CA ALA A 43 -3.54 3.05 -17.21
C ALA A 43 -3.11 2.26 -15.95
N ALA A 44 -3.48 2.75 -14.77
CA ALA A 44 -3.10 2.19 -13.48
C ALA A 44 -4.12 2.53 -12.38
N ASP A 45 -4.15 1.68 -11.35
CA ASP A 45 -4.90 1.90 -10.12
C ASP A 45 -3.93 1.87 -8.94
N ALA A 46 -4.22 2.63 -7.89
CA ALA A 46 -3.38 2.67 -6.69
C ALA A 46 -4.17 2.29 -5.43
N MET A 47 -3.47 1.75 -4.46
CA MET A 47 -3.91 1.50 -3.10
C MET A 47 -2.94 2.18 -2.15
N THR A 48 -3.45 2.78 -1.08
CA THR A 48 -2.64 3.38 -0.04
C THR A 48 -2.96 2.78 1.32
N ILE A 49 -1.97 2.76 2.20
CA ILE A 49 -2.15 2.49 3.63
C ILE A 49 -1.62 3.70 4.39
N ASP A 50 -2.51 4.44 5.03
CA ASP A 50 -2.22 5.73 5.66
C ASP A 50 -2.20 5.59 7.18
N CYS A 51 -1.07 5.87 7.81
CA CYS A 51 -0.99 6.03 9.26
C CYS A 51 -1.22 7.50 9.63
N LEU A 52 -2.44 7.85 10.05
CA LEU A 52 -2.82 9.25 10.29
C LEU A 52 -1.97 9.95 11.36
N GLN A 53 -1.53 9.19 12.37
CA GLN A 53 -0.81 9.71 13.53
C GLN A 53 0.64 10.07 13.22
N SER A 54 1.32 9.25 12.42
CA SER A 54 2.72 9.49 12.03
C SER A 54 2.83 10.28 10.73
N GLY A 55 1.74 10.41 9.96
CA GLY A 55 1.76 10.99 8.63
C GLY A 55 2.40 10.09 7.58
N LYS A 56 2.83 8.87 7.95
CA LYS A 56 3.43 7.90 7.02
C LYS A 56 2.36 7.24 6.13
N ARG A 57 2.77 6.85 4.93
CA ARG A 57 1.94 6.24 3.88
C ARG A 57 2.71 5.14 3.17
N ILE A 58 2.05 4.03 2.90
CA ILE A 58 2.51 3.01 1.95
C ILE A 58 1.67 3.17 0.70
N ILE A 59 2.31 3.23 -0.47
CA ILE A 59 1.66 3.33 -1.77
C ILE A 59 1.92 2.03 -2.51
N CYS A 60 0.89 1.46 -3.13
CA CYS A 60 0.97 0.34 -4.04
C CYS A 60 0.24 0.70 -5.34
N ILE A 61 0.89 0.50 -6.48
CA ILE A 61 0.37 0.83 -7.81
C ILE A 61 0.35 -0.44 -8.64
N LEU A 62 -0.79 -0.70 -9.26
CA LEU A 62 -0.98 -1.75 -10.24
C LEU A 62 -1.11 -1.10 -11.62
N HIS A 63 -0.25 -1.51 -12.55
CA HIS A 63 -0.27 -1.04 -13.93
C HIS A 63 -1.02 -2.01 -14.83
N ASP A 64 -1.84 -1.50 -15.75
CA ASP A 64 -2.56 -2.33 -16.73
C ASP A 64 -1.62 -3.16 -17.62
N SER A 65 -0.41 -2.64 -17.90
CA SER A 65 0.60 -3.30 -18.73
C SER A 65 1.31 -4.45 -18.04
N THR A 66 1.34 -4.47 -16.70
CA THR A 66 2.07 -5.44 -15.88
C THR A 66 1.23 -5.82 -14.66
N PRO A 67 0.11 -6.53 -14.85
CA PRO A 67 -0.86 -6.81 -13.78
C PRO A 67 -0.33 -7.76 -12.69
N GLU A 68 0.77 -8.46 -12.97
CA GLU A 68 1.41 -9.39 -12.03
C GLU A 68 2.46 -8.72 -11.14
N VAL A 69 2.74 -7.43 -11.35
CA VAL A 69 3.74 -6.68 -10.60
C VAL A 69 3.06 -5.50 -9.89
N VAL A 70 3.39 -5.33 -8.62
CA VAL A 70 3.00 -4.18 -7.81
C VAL A 70 4.20 -3.28 -7.62
N ASP A 71 4.05 -2.03 -8.06
CA ASP A 71 5.02 -0.98 -7.77
C ASP A 71 4.66 -0.40 -6.39
N TYR A 72 5.57 -0.43 -5.42
CA TYR A 72 5.31 0.06 -4.07
C TYR A 72 6.36 1.06 -3.59
N GLN A 73 5.95 1.89 -2.64
CA GLN A 73 6.81 2.89 -2.03
C GLN A 73 6.35 3.25 -0.62
N PHE A 74 7.33 3.42 0.26
CA PHE A 74 7.16 4.00 1.59
C PHE A 74 7.37 5.52 1.52
N SER A 75 6.35 6.29 1.87
CA SER A 75 6.34 7.75 1.75
C SER A 75 5.58 8.41 2.89
N TYR A 76 5.42 9.72 2.83
CA TYR A 76 4.62 10.52 3.75
C TYR A 76 3.38 11.07 3.03
N ARG A 77 2.29 11.25 3.77
CA ARG A 77 1.01 11.75 3.23
C ARG A 77 1.09 13.19 2.74
N ASP A 78 2.02 13.98 3.28
CA ASP A 78 2.26 15.39 2.98
C ASP A 78 3.40 15.61 1.97
N LYS A 79 4.03 14.52 1.50
CA LYS A 79 5.09 14.57 0.49
C LYS A 79 4.64 13.90 -0.79
N ASP A 80 5.12 14.43 -1.91
CA ASP A 80 4.96 13.76 -3.18
C ASP A 80 5.72 12.42 -3.15
N PRO A 81 5.17 11.36 -3.77
CA PRO A 81 5.90 10.11 -3.95
C PRO A 81 7.19 10.35 -4.73
N ALA A 82 8.25 9.61 -4.39
CA ALA A 82 9.48 9.66 -5.16
C ALA A 82 9.27 9.06 -6.55
N ALA A 83 10.09 9.48 -7.52
CA ALA A 83 9.98 9.02 -8.91
C ALA A 83 10.21 7.52 -9.10
N THR A 84 10.84 6.86 -8.12
CA THR A 84 11.21 5.45 -8.16
C THR A 84 10.38 4.64 -7.18
N PHE A 85 9.75 3.58 -7.70
CA PHE A 85 9.03 2.58 -6.92
C PHE A 85 9.81 1.28 -6.90
N GLU A 86 9.78 0.59 -5.77
CA GLU A 86 10.21 -0.80 -5.68
C GLU A 86 9.14 -1.70 -6.32
N LYS A 87 9.53 -2.91 -6.71
CA LYS A 87 8.64 -3.84 -7.43
C LYS A 87 8.59 -5.16 -6.67
N ILE A 88 7.39 -5.69 -6.53
CA ILE A 88 7.14 -7.01 -5.96
C ILE A 88 6.11 -7.75 -6.79
N ALA A 89 6.23 -9.07 -6.90
CA ALA A 89 5.22 -9.86 -7.59
C ALA A 89 3.91 -9.85 -6.78
N LEU A 90 2.78 -9.70 -7.46
CA LEU A 90 1.46 -9.69 -6.83
C LEU A 90 1.18 -11.00 -6.07
N GLU A 91 1.74 -12.12 -6.53
CA GLU A 91 1.63 -13.43 -5.86
C GLU A 91 2.43 -13.53 -4.55
N GLU A 92 3.47 -12.73 -4.38
CA GLU A 92 4.25 -12.68 -3.14
C GLU A 92 3.54 -11.86 -2.06
N LEU A 93 2.61 -10.97 -2.46
CA LEU A 93 1.84 -10.15 -1.53
C LEU A 93 0.75 -10.95 -0.82
N ASN A 94 0.86 -10.97 0.51
CA ASN A 94 -0.08 -11.61 1.41
C ASN A 94 -0.26 -10.75 2.67
N ALA A 95 -1.23 -11.12 3.53
CA ALA A 95 -1.55 -10.35 4.73
C ALA A 95 -0.34 -10.18 5.67
N SER A 96 0.50 -11.22 5.79
CA SER A 96 1.71 -11.17 6.60
C SER A 96 2.74 -10.17 6.08
N GLN A 97 2.86 -10.03 4.75
CA GLN A 97 3.75 -9.05 4.14
C GLN A 97 3.29 -7.62 4.45
N PHE A 98 1.99 -7.33 4.33
CA PHE A 98 1.45 -6.03 4.71
C PHE A 98 1.60 -5.74 6.20
N TYR A 99 1.32 -6.73 7.06
CA TYR A 99 1.56 -6.63 8.50
C TYR A 99 3.02 -6.25 8.78
N ALA A 100 3.98 -6.95 8.17
CA ALA A 100 5.41 -6.69 8.35
C ALA A 100 5.76 -5.26 7.89
N TRP A 101 5.30 -4.84 6.71
CA TRP A 101 5.50 -3.48 6.22
C TRP A 101 4.95 -2.41 7.17
N MET A 102 3.72 -2.59 7.69
CA MET A 102 3.14 -1.64 8.65
C MET A 102 3.93 -1.61 9.95
N LYS A 103 4.36 -2.78 10.46
CA LYS A 103 5.20 -2.88 11.65
C LYS A 103 6.55 -2.20 11.45
N ASP A 104 7.27 -2.53 10.40
CA ASP A 104 8.61 -2.03 10.16
C ASP A 104 8.58 -0.53 9.82
N TYR A 105 7.60 -0.09 9.01
CA TYR A 105 7.55 1.30 8.57
C TYR A 105 6.85 2.24 9.55
N PHE A 106 5.71 1.86 10.13
CA PHE A 106 4.95 2.75 11.03
C PHE A 106 5.46 2.71 12.47
N ILE A 107 5.96 1.57 12.94
CA ILE A 107 6.45 1.40 14.32
C ILE A 107 7.98 1.38 14.38
N GLY A 108 8.62 0.68 13.44
CA GLY A 108 10.07 0.54 13.39
C GLY A 108 10.79 1.87 13.20
N ALA A 109 12.06 1.90 13.61
CA ALA A 109 12.97 3.00 13.28
C ALA A 109 13.10 3.07 11.75
N GLU A 110 13.22 4.29 11.20
CA GLU A 110 13.36 4.46 9.75
C GLU A 110 14.45 3.53 9.20
N PRO A 111 14.19 2.82 8.08
CA PRO A 111 15.26 2.07 7.43
C PRO A 111 16.37 3.08 7.07
N SER A 112 17.52 2.90 7.73
CA SER A 112 18.73 3.70 7.59
C SER A 112 19.38 3.56 6.23
#